data_AF-A0A2G9R7E6-F1
#
_entry.id   AF-A0A2G9R7E6-F1
#
_cell.length_a   1.000
_cell.length_b   1.000
_cell.length_c   1.000
_cell.angle_alpha   90.00
_cell.angle_beta   90.00
_cell.angle_gamma   90.00
#
_symmetry.space_group_name_H-M   'P 1'
#
loop_
_entity.id
_entity.type
_entity.pdbx_description
1 polymer ?
#
loop_
_entity_poly.entity_id
_entity_poly.type
_entity_poly.pdbx_seq_one_letter_code
_entity_poly.pdbx_strand_id
1 'polypeptide(L)'
;MKTLGVLLVLALAAVVTLAYDSHESHESYEHYDPFVNSRTANTFMSTQQRPSRMHERIRERNKSPQERQREVCEDYKPCDRYAMRHGYTAAYRKYFGQRTGGK
;
A
#
# COMPACT_ATOMS: atom_id res chain seq x y z
N MET A 1 -52.14 20.10 9.00
CA MET A 1 -51.93 19.09 7.93
C MET A 1 -50.87 19.55 6.93
N LYS A 2 -51.01 20.74 6.31
CA LYS A 2 -50.03 21.26 5.33
C LYS A 2 -48.63 21.54 5.90
N THR A 3 -48.55 22.09 7.11
CA THR A 3 -47.29 22.39 7.80
C THR A 3 -46.50 21.14 8.20
N LEU A 4 -47.19 20.07 8.60
CA LEU A 4 -46.57 18.78 8.90
C LEU A 4 -45.91 18.15 7.67
N GLY A 5 -46.55 18.26 6.49
CA GLY A 5 -45.96 17.80 5.24
C GLY A 5 -44.69 18.56 4.88
N VAL A 6 -44.69 19.88 5.04
CA VAL A 6 -43.51 20.73 4.78
C VAL A 6 -42.35 20.38 5.73
N LEU A 7 -42.63 20.18 7.02
CA LEU A 7 -41.61 19.80 7.99
C LEU A 7 -41.01 18.42 7.72
N LEU A 8 -41.84 17.46 7.27
CA LEU A 8 -41.38 16.11 6.95
C LEU A 8 -40.47 16.11 5.71
N VAL A 9 -40.80 16.91 4.69
CA VAL A 9 -39.95 17.08 3.50
C VAL A 9 -38.62 17.75 3.85
N LEU A 10 -38.63 18.78 4.71
CA LEU A 10 -37.40 19.43 5.17
C LEU A 10 -36.50 18.48 5.98
N ALA A 11 -37.09 17.66 6.85
CA ALA A 11 -36.35 16.67 7.62
C ALA A 11 -35.68 15.62 6.71
N LEU A 12 -36.41 15.11 5.71
CA LEU A 12 -35.85 14.18 4.73
C LEU A 12 -34.73 14.81 3.90
N ALA A 13 -34.91 16.06 3.45
CA ALA A 13 -33.88 16.78 2.72
C ALA A 13 -32.60 16.95 3.56
N ALA A 14 -32.73 17.33 4.83
CA ALA A 14 -31.60 17.47 5.75
C ALA A 14 -30.85 16.15 5.96
N VAL A 15 -31.57 15.03 6.13
CA VAL A 15 -30.94 13.70 6.28
C VAL A 15 -30.14 13.32 5.04
N VAL A 16 -30.68 13.54 3.84
CA VAL A 16 -29.97 13.24 2.59
C VAL A 16 -28.72 14.10 2.43
N THR A 17 -28.81 15.40 2.70
CA THR A 17 -27.65 16.31 2.55
C THR A 17 -26.56 16.06 3.59
N LEU A 18 -26.93 15.76 4.84
CA LEU A 18 -25.96 15.53 5.92
C LEU A 18 -25.34 14.12 5.84
N ALA A 19 -26.10 13.11 5.39
CA ALA A 19 -25.57 11.76 5.19
C ALA A 19 -24.68 11.65 3.95
N TYR A 20 -24.88 12.49 2.94
CA TYR A 20 -24.05 12.49 1.72
C TYR A 20 -22.60 12.92 2.00
N ASP A 21 -22.39 13.83 2.94
CA ASP A 21 -21.06 14.32 3.34
C ASP A 21 -20.31 13.32 4.25
N SER A 22 -21.00 12.28 4.75
CA SER A 22 -20.40 11.25 5.61
C SER A 22 -19.58 10.20 4.83
N HIS A 23 -19.34 10.41 3.52
CA HIS A 23 -18.51 9.52 2.71
C HIS A 23 -16.99 9.68 2.96
N GLU A 24 -16.61 10.33 4.07
CA GLU A 24 -15.22 10.55 4.48
C GLU A 24 -14.50 9.25 4.94
N SER A 25 -15.24 8.15 5.14
CA SER A 25 -14.67 6.89 5.65
C SER A 25 -14.07 5.96 4.57
N HIS A 26 -14.14 6.33 3.30
CA HIS A 26 -13.58 5.51 2.20
C HIS A 26 -12.14 5.93 1.78
N GLU A 27 -11.53 6.81 2.57
CA GLU A 27 -10.23 7.46 2.29
C GLU A 27 -8.98 6.65 2.71
N SER A 28 -9.11 5.39 3.16
CA SER A 28 -7.93 4.54 3.32
C SER A 28 -7.58 3.87 1.99
N TYR A 29 -6.87 4.60 1.12
CA TYR A 29 -6.18 4.03 -0.05
C TYR A 29 -5.24 2.85 0.31
N GLU A 30 -5.00 2.61 1.60
CA GLU A 30 -4.29 1.47 2.17
C GLU A 30 -5.05 0.13 2.08
N HIS A 31 -6.32 0.09 1.63
CA HIS A 31 -7.07 -1.18 1.51
C HIS A 31 -6.35 -2.24 0.65
N TYR A 32 -5.62 -1.80 -0.39
CA TYR A 32 -4.90 -2.70 -1.29
C TYR A 32 -3.44 -2.94 -0.90
N ASP A 33 -2.84 -2.04 -0.12
CA ASP A 33 -1.44 -2.09 0.28
C ASP A 33 -1.33 -1.67 1.77
N PRO A 34 -1.77 -2.53 2.72
CA PRO A 34 -1.80 -2.20 4.15
C PRO A 34 -0.39 -2.13 4.78
N PHE A 35 0.64 -2.56 4.05
CA PHE A 35 2.02 -2.57 4.50
C PHE A 35 2.87 -1.68 3.61
N VAL A 36 3.69 -0.86 4.25
CA VAL A 36 4.71 -0.05 3.60
C VAL A 36 5.88 -0.94 3.17
N ASN A 37 6.37 -0.76 1.95
CA ASN A 37 7.58 -1.44 1.44
C ASN A 37 8.75 -1.28 2.42
N SER A 38 9.54 -2.34 2.59
CA SER A 38 10.76 -2.37 3.40
C SER A 38 11.69 -1.17 3.20
N ARG A 39 11.87 -0.70 1.95
CA ARG A 39 12.69 0.48 1.61
C ARG A 39 12.10 1.77 2.20
N THR A 40 10.80 1.96 2.05
CA THR A 40 10.09 3.13 2.58
C THR A 40 9.98 3.05 4.11
N ALA A 41 9.75 1.87 4.68
CA ALA A 41 9.74 1.64 6.13
C ALA A 41 11.08 2.02 6.80
N ASN A 42 12.21 1.66 6.18
CA ASN A 42 13.54 2.04 6.65
C ASN A 42 13.72 3.58 6.72
N THR A 43 13.05 4.36 5.87
CA THR A 43 13.17 5.83 5.90
C THR A 43 12.60 6.41 7.20
N PHE A 44 11.50 5.86 7.72
CA PHE A 44 10.86 6.31 8.96
C PHE A 44 11.64 5.94 10.22
N MET A 45 12.42 4.86 10.21
CA MET A 45 13.26 4.47 11.35
C MET A 45 14.54 5.32 11.46
N SER A 46 14.95 5.98 10.36
CA SER A 46 16.27 6.63 10.25
C SER A 46 16.35 8.05 10.85
N THR A 47 15.26 8.62 11.33
CA THR A 47 15.21 9.99 11.88
C THR A 47 16.01 10.16 13.17
N GLN A 48 16.19 9.10 13.96
CA GLN A 48 16.86 9.19 15.28
C GLN A 48 18.35 8.83 15.22
N GLN A 49 18.76 7.96 14.29
CA GLN A 49 20.16 7.55 14.08
C GLN A 49 20.36 7.35 12.58
N ARG A 50 20.80 8.39 11.87
CA ARG A 50 21.20 8.23 10.47
C ARG A 50 22.43 7.31 10.43
N PRO A 51 22.34 6.06 9.92
CA PRO A 51 23.52 5.27 9.70
C PRO A 51 24.44 6.05 8.78
N SER A 52 25.76 6.05 9.05
CA SER A 52 26.69 6.74 8.17
C SER A 52 26.48 6.20 6.75
N ARG A 53 26.58 7.06 5.72
CA ARG A 53 26.41 6.66 4.30
C ARG A 53 27.27 5.44 3.91
N MET A 54 28.31 5.15 4.69
CA MET A 54 29.15 3.97 4.53
C MET A 54 28.48 2.69 5.05
N HIS A 55 27.82 2.72 6.21
CA HIS A 55 27.08 1.58 6.76
C HIS A 55 25.93 1.16 5.83
N GLU A 56 25.18 2.12 5.29
CA GLU A 56 24.10 1.81 4.35
C GLU A 56 24.64 1.16 3.07
N ARG A 57 25.77 1.65 2.54
CA ARG A 57 26.43 1.02 1.38
C ARG A 57 26.92 -0.39 1.67
N ILE A 58 27.43 -0.66 2.86
CA ILE A 58 27.85 -2.00 3.28
C ILE A 58 26.63 -2.92 3.40
N ARG A 59 25.54 -2.45 4.02
CA ARG A 59 24.27 -3.18 4.13
C ARG A 59 23.71 -3.55 2.75
N GLU A 60 23.61 -2.58 1.85
CA GLU A 60 23.13 -2.81 0.48
C GLU A 60 24.00 -3.81 -0.28
N ARG A 61 25.32 -3.79 -0.06
CA ARG A 61 26.26 -4.73 -0.70
C ARG A 61 26.14 -6.15 -0.13
N ASN A 62 25.85 -6.28 1.16
CA ASN A 62 25.73 -7.56 1.87
C ASN A 62 24.31 -8.15 1.81
N LYS A 63 23.37 -7.50 1.12
CA LYS A 63 21.98 -7.95 1.01
C LYS A 63 21.91 -9.31 0.31
N SER A 64 21.11 -10.22 0.86
CA SER A 64 20.98 -11.57 0.28
C SER A 64 20.30 -11.51 -1.10
N PRO A 65 20.56 -12.48 -2.00
CA PRO A 65 19.87 -12.54 -3.27
C PRO A 65 18.34 -12.61 -3.12
N GLN A 66 17.86 -13.34 -2.09
CA GLN A 66 16.44 -13.46 -1.79
C GLN A 66 15.82 -12.14 -1.35
N GLU A 67 16.53 -11.37 -0.52
CA GLU A 67 16.07 -10.07 -0.07
C GLU A 67 16.09 -9.03 -1.19
N ARG A 68 17.10 -9.09 -2.07
CA ARG A 68 17.13 -8.24 -3.26
C ARG A 68 16.02 -8.56 -4.24
N GLN A 69 15.73 -9.84 -4.44
CA GLN A 69 14.53 -10.24 -5.18
C GLN A 69 13.32 -9.62 -4.48
N ARG A 70 13.20 -9.81 -3.15
CA ARG A 70 12.09 -9.30 -2.35
C ARG A 70 11.73 -7.86 -2.64
N GLU A 71 12.73 -7.00 -2.52
CA GLU A 71 12.61 -5.59 -2.83
C GLU A 71 12.15 -5.32 -4.26
N VAL A 72 12.71 -6.02 -5.26
CA VAL A 72 12.31 -5.84 -6.68
C VAL A 72 10.82 -6.11 -6.92
N CYS A 73 10.24 -7.06 -6.19
CA CYS A 73 8.82 -7.39 -6.35
C CYS A 73 7.91 -6.57 -5.43
N GLU A 74 8.39 -6.09 -4.27
CA GLU A 74 7.72 -5.02 -3.50
C GLU A 74 7.67 -3.70 -4.31
N ASP A 75 8.71 -3.38 -5.09
CA ASP A 75 8.77 -2.20 -5.96
C ASP A 75 7.83 -2.33 -7.19
N TYR A 76 7.40 -3.53 -7.55
CA TYR A 76 6.50 -3.79 -8.68
C TYR A 76 5.11 -4.23 -8.20
N LYS A 77 4.18 -3.28 -8.11
CA LYS A 77 2.82 -3.46 -7.55
C LYS A 77 2.07 -4.71 -8.01
N PRO A 78 2.10 -5.13 -9.29
CA PRO A 78 1.45 -6.38 -9.69
C PRO A 78 2.07 -7.63 -9.05
N CYS A 79 3.38 -7.63 -8.80
CA CYS A 79 4.07 -8.70 -8.08
C CYS A 79 3.79 -8.63 -6.59
N ASP A 80 3.85 -7.44 -5.99
CA ASP A 80 3.55 -7.22 -4.56
C ASP A 80 2.17 -7.74 -4.17
N ARG A 81 1.11 -7.31 -4.89
CA ARG A 81 -0.26 -7.78 -4.64
C ARG A 81 -0.43 -9.29 -4.84
N TYR A 82 0.28 -9.87 -5.80
CA TYR A 82 0.25 -11.32 -6.01
C TYR A 82 1.00 -12.07 -4.90
N ALA A 83 2.11 -11.49 -4.40
CA ALA A 83 2.89 -12.03 -3.30
C ALA A 83 2.10 -12.07 -1.99
N MET A 84 1.22 -11.09 -1.74
CA MET A 84 0.34 -11.11 -0.56
C MET A 84 -0.58 -12.35 -0.51
N ARG A 85 -0.96 -12.90 -1.68
CA ARG A 85 -1.84 -14.06 -1.75
C ARG A 85 -1.12 -15.40 -1.96
N HIS A 86 -0.04 -15.40 -2.74
CA HIS A 86 0.63 -16.62 -3.20
C HIS A 86 2.06 -16.77 -2.68
N GLY A 87 2.54 -15.80 -1.91
CA GLY A 87 3.90 -15.75 -1.42
C GLY A 87 4.88 -15.17 -2.43
N TYR A 88 5.97 -14.66 -1.87
CA TYR A 88 7.00 -13.92 -2.59
C TYR A 88 7.65 -14.71 -3.74
N THR A 89 8.09 -15.95 -3.47
CA THR A 89 8.81 -16.78 -4.45
C THR A 89 7.97 -17.09 -5.69
N ALA A 90 6.67 -17.36 -5.50
CA ALA A 90 5.74 -17.62 -6.59
C ALA A 90 5.48 -16.36 -7.42
N ALA A 91 5.33 -15.21 -6.76
CA ALA A 91 5.16 -13.92 -7.41
C ALA A 91 6.38 -13.53 -8.24
N TYR A 92 7.58 -13.61 -7.65
CA TYR A 92 8.81 -13.27 -8.34
C TYR A 92 9.02 -14.13 -9.58
N ARG A 93 8.80 -15.44 -9.47
CA ARG A 93 8.89 -16.35 -10.63
C ARG A 93 7.87 -16.02 -11.72
N LYS A 94 6.65 -15.63 -11.35
CA LYS A 94 5.59 -15.27 -12.29
C LYS A 94 5.92 -14.02 -13.12
N TYR A 95 6.47 -12.98 -12.49
CA TYR A 95 6.72 -11.69 -13.16
C TYR A 95 8.16 -11.51 -13.66
N PHE A 96 9.14 -12.16 -13.03
CA PHE A 96 10.57 -12.00 -13.32
C PHE A 96 11.29 -13.30 -13.69
N GLY A 97 10.65 -14.46 -13.51
CA GLY A 97 11.23 -15.77 -13.82
C GLY A 97 11.46 -16.03 -15.31
N GLN A 98 10.83 -15.26 -16.21
CA GLN A 98 11.09 -15.37 -17.66
C GLN A 98 12.47 -14.82 -18.07
N ARG A 99 13.20 -14.14 -17.18
CA ARG A 99 14.55 -13.61 -17.47
C ARG A 99 15.68 -14.65 -17.38
N THR A 100 15.41 -15.88 -16.93
CA THR A 100 16.43 -16.95 -16.89
C THR A 100 16.33 -17.96 -18.03
N GLY A 101 15.41 -17.75 -18.99
CA GLY A 101 15.20 -18.64 -20.14
C GLY A 101 15.63 -18.09 -21.51
N GLY A 102 16.38 -16.97 -21.55
CA GLY A 102 16.93 -16.43 -22.80
C GLY A 102 18.34 -16.93 -23.05
N LYS A 103 18.45 -18.13 -23.64
CA LYS A 103 19.63 -18.59 -24.39
C LYS A 103 19.22 -18.72 -25.85
#